data_AF-A0A2G5PDE2-F1
#
_entry.id   AF-A0A2G5PDE2-F1
#
_cell.length_a   1.000
_cell.length_b   1.000
_cell.length_c   1.000
_cell.angle_alpha   90.00
_cell.angle_beta   90.00
_cell.angle_gamma   90.00
#
_symmetry.space_group_name_H-M   'P 1'
#
loop_
_entity.id
_entity.type
_entity.pdbx_description
1 polymer ?
#
loop_
_entity_poly.entity_id
_entity_poly.type
_entity_poly.pdbx_seq_one_letter_code
_entity_poly.pdbx_strand_id
1 'polypeptide(L)'
;MATPQVATNLLESARQDWQTCRGQTWKVDGTPEAWDITEIGAPAPNVLTAVAEYSPAPELKRLRAMAVKDAYVVDVEALALNDIDVQAFAQQILDRLPN
;
A
#
# COMPACT_ATOMS: atom_id res chain seq x y z
N MET A 1 6.52 10.91 21.35
CA MET A 1 7.63 10.32 20.56
C MET A 1 7.07 9.14 19.80
N ALA A 2 7.37 9.01 18.51
CA ALA A 2 7.07 7.79 17.76
C ALA A 2 7.90 6.64 18.34
N THR A 3 7.30 5.47 18.55
CA THR A 3 7.99 4.29 19.06
C THR A 3 7.85 3.16 18.05
N PRO A 4 8.71 2.12 18.10
CA PRO A 4 8.54 0.94 17.26
C PRO A 4 7.15 0.32 17.37
N GLN A 5 6.56 0.31 18.57
CA GLN A 5 5.22 -0.20 18.77
C GLN A 5 4.15 0.62 18.03
N VAL A 6 4.28 1.95 17.97
CA VAL A 6 3.31 2.80 17.26
C VAL A 6 3.36 2.54 15.75
N ALA A 7 4.55 2.36 15.17
CA ALA A 7 4.70 2.04 13.76
C ALA A 7 4.10 0.66 13.42
N THR A 8 4.39 -0.35 14.23
CA THR A 8 3.80 -1.69 14.09
C THR A 8 2.28 -1.66 14.21
N ASN A 9 1.74 -0.97 15.21
CA ASN A 9 0.28 -0.85 15.39
C ASN A 9 -0.38 -0.16 14.18
N LEU A 10 0.27 0.84 13.58
CA LEU A 10 -0.25 1.49 12.39
C LEU A 10 -0.33 0.52 11.21
N LEU A 11 0.70 -0.30 10.99
CA LEU A 11 0.69 -1.32 9.93
C LEU A 11 -0.40 -2.37 10.16
N GLU A 12 -0.61 -2.80 11.42
CA GLU A 12 -1.66 -3.75 11.78
C GLU A 12 -3.05 -3.15 11.56
N SER A 13 -3.27 -1.90 11.94
CA SER A 13 -4.54 -1.18 11.66
C SER A 13 -4.77 -1.06 10.16
N ALA A 14 -3.76 -0.60 9.41
CA ALA A 14 -3.84 -0.49 7.96
C ALA A 14 -4.15 -1.83 7.29
N ARG A 15 -3.57 -2.93 7.80
CA ARG A 15 -3.86 -4.28 7.31
C ARG A 15 -5.33 -4.64 7.50
N GLN A 16 -5.92 -4.34 8.65
CA GLN A 16 -7.34 -4.60 8.90
C GLN A 16 -8.20 -3.73 7.98
N ASP A 17 -7.93 -2.43 7.93
CA ASP A 17 -8.69 -1.46 7.13
C ASP A 17 -8.66 -1.84 5.64
N TRP A 18 -7.48 -2.10 5.09
CA TRP A 18 -7.32 -2.41 3.66
C TRP A 18 -8.00 -3.72 3.29
N GLN A 19 -7.99 -4.73 4.17
CA GLN A 19 -8.73 -5.97 3.92
C GLN A 19 -10.23 -5.72 3.81
N THR A 20 -10.79 -4.74 4.54
CA THR A 20 -12.21 -4.36 4.35
C THR A 20 -12.47 -3.77 2.97
N CYS A 21 -11.49 -3.09 2.37
CA CYS A 21 -11.60 -2.47 1.06
C CYS A 21 -11.45 -3.46 -0.11
N ARG A 22 -10.98 -4.69 0.13
CA ARG A 22 -10.73 -5.67 -0.94
C ARG A 22 -12.02 -5.99 -1.70
N GLY A 23 -11.96 -5.91 -3.03
CA GLY A 23 -13.10 -6.13 -3.92
C GLY A 23 -14.08 -4.97 -3.98
N GLN A 24 -13.79 -3.83 -3.35
CA GLN A 24 -14.60 -2.63 -3.44
C GLN A 24 -14.09 -1.68 -4.52
N THR A 25 -15.02 -0.91 -5.10
CA THR A 25 -14.71 0.22 -5.97
C THR A 25 -14.71 1.50 -5.16
N TRP A 26 -13.56 2.17 -5.08
CA TRP A 26 -13.48 3.52 -4.56
C TRP A 26 -13.78 4.52 -5.68
N LYS A 27 -14.61 5.53 -5.40
CA LYS A 27 -14.93 6.61 -6.35
C LYS A 27 -14.44 7.94 -5.78
N VAL A 28 -13.85 8.77 -6.64
CA VAL A 28 -13.46 10.13 -6.26
C VAL A 28 -14.65 11.05 -6.47
N ASP A 29 -15.16 11.62 -5.37
CA ASP A 29 -16.34 12.49 -5.38
C ASP A 29 -16.22 13.62 -6.41
N GLY A 30 -17.28 13.81 -7.20
CA GLY A 30 -17.34 14.85 -8.22
C GLY A 30 -16.56 14.55 -9.50
N THR A 31 -16.01 13.34 -9.65
CA THR A 31 -15.28 12.91 -10.85
C THR A 31 -15.81 11.58 -11.38
N PRO A 32 -15.52 11.21 -12.64
CA PRO A 32 -15.76 9.86 -13.13
C PRO A 32 -14.71 8.84 -12.66
N GLU A 33 -13.70 9.26 -11.87
CA GLU A 33 -12.64 8.36 -11.43
C GLU A 33 -13.16 7.31 -10.46
N ALA A 34 -12.91 6.05 -10.82
CA ALA A 34 -13.23 4.88 -10.04
C ALA A 34 -12.04 3.92 -10.06
N TRP A 35 -11.74 3.33 -8.91
CA TRP A 35 -10.62 2.43 -8.71
C TRP A 35 -11.11 1.16 -8.02
N ASP A 36 -10.96 0.03 -8.68
CA ASP A 36 -11.33 -1.28 -8.18
C ASP A 36 -10.16 -1.87 -7.40
N ILE A 37 -10.33 -2.06 -6.09
CA ILE A 37 -9.28 -2.61 -5.22
C ILE A 37 -9.26 -4.13 -5.40
N THR A 38 -8.37 -4.63 -6.23
CA THR A 38 -8.35 -6.03 -6.66
C THR A 38 -7.60 -6.93 -5.69
N GLU A 39 -6.48 -6.45 -5.15
CA GLU A 39 -5.58 -7.27 -4.33
C GLU A 39 -5.12 -6.52 -3.09
N ILE A 40 -5.07 -7.23 -1.96
CA ILE A 40 -4.40 -6.81 -0.73
C ILE A 40 -3.51 -7.97 -0.28
N GLY A 41 -2.21 -7.73 -0.20
CA GLY A 41 -1.20 -8.74 0.13
C GLY A 41 -0.45 -8.42 1.42
N ALA A 42 0.07 -9.45 2.08
CA ALA A 42 0.98 -9.32 3.22
C ALA A 42 2.18 -10.26 3.02
N PRO A 43 3.09 -9.92 2.10
CA PRO A 43 4.18 -10.81 1.69
C PRO A 43 5.21 -11.05 2.81
N ALA A 44 5.27 -10.17 3.81
CA ALA A 44 6.06 -10.32 5.02
C ALA A 44 5.31 -9.74 6.23
N PRO A 45 5.64 -10.13 7.47
CA PRO A 45 4.96 -9.61 8.67
C PRO A 45 4.96 -8.09 8.78
N ASN A 46 6.04 -7.44 8.33
CA ASN A 46 6.26 -6.00 8.38
C ASN A 46 5.96 -5.28 7.06
N VAL A 47 5.29 -5.94 6.10
CA VAL A 47 4.92 -5.36 4.79
C VAL A 47 3.45 -5.63 4.47
N LEU A 48 2.78 -4.64 3.90
CA LEU A 48 1.42 -4.68 3.40
C LEU A 48 1.42 -4.11 1.97
N THR A 49 0.76 -4.77 1.04
CA THR A 49 0.66 -4.33 -0.35
C THR A 49 -0.79 -4.24 -0.81
N ALA A 50 -1.06 -3.38 -1.79
CA ALA A 50 -2.35 -3.28 -2.44
C ALA A 50 -2.22 -3.00 -3.94
N VAL A 51 -3.20 -3.48 -4.70
CA VAL A 51 -3.40 -3.15 -6.10
C VAL A 51 -4.82 -2.63 -6.26
N ALA A 52 -4.95 -1.49 -6.95
CA ALA A 52 -6.21 -1.01 -7.45
C ALA A 52 -6.12 -0.73 -8.95
N GLU A 53 -7.10 -1.17 -9.72
CA GLU A 53 -7.18 -0.95 -11.17
C GLU A 53 -8.12 0.22 -11.46
N TYR A 54 -7.76 1.07 -12.40
CA TYR A 54 -8.62 2.18 -12.80
C TYR A 54 -9.80 1.66 -13.63
N SER A 55 -11.04 1.75 -13.12
CA SER A 55 -12.19 1.11 -13.74
C SER A 55 -12.44 1.52 -15.22
N PRO A 56 -12.21 2.79 -15.63
CA PRO A 56 -12.34 3.19 -17.03
C PRO A 56 -11.24 2.64 -17.96
N ALA A 57 -10.07 2.28 -17.44
CA ALA A 57 -8.92 1.77 -18.19
C ALA A 57 -8.05 0.86 -17.28
N PRO A 58 -8.42 -0.42 -17.11
CA PRO A 58 -7.83 -1.33 -16.11
C PRO A 58 -6.32 -1.56 -16.26
N GLU A 59 -5.75 -1.24 -17.42
CA GLU A 59 -4.30 -1.24 -17.64
C GLU A 59 -3.56 -0.23 -16.74
N LEU A 60 -4.23 0.83 -16.28
CA LEU A 60 -3.68 1.76 -15.29
C LEU A 60 -3.91 1.22 -13.88
N LYS A 61 -2.82 0.89 -13.21
CA LYS A 61 -2.82 0.37 -11.85
C LYS A 61 -2.28 1.41 -10.88
N ARG A 62 -2.90 1.48 -9.71
CA ARG A 62 -2.35 2.10 -8.50
C ARG A 62 -1.83 0.97 -7.61
N LEU A 63 -0.52 0.99 -7.38
CA LEU A 63 0.21 -0.03 -6.63
C LEU A 63 0.69 0.61 -5.33
N ARG A 64 0.49 -0.06 -4.21
CA ARG A 64 0.86 0.48 -2.90
C ARG A 64 1.62 -0.55 -2.06
N ALA A 65 2.60 -0.06 -1.31
CA ALA A 65 3.30 -0.84 -0.30
C ALA A 65 3.49 0.02 0.97
N MET A 66 3.06 -0.50 2.11
CA MET A 66 3.37 0.04 3.42
C MET A 66 4.28 -0.95 4.15
N ALA A 67 5.39 -0.48 4.70
CA ALA A 67 6.36 -1.30 5.39
C ALA A 67 6.90 -0.62 6.65
N VAL A 68 7.31 -1.42 7.64
CA VAL A 68 7.78 -0.92 8.93
C VAL A 68 9.15 -1.49 9.30
N LYS A 69 10.00 -0.64 9.88
CA LYS A 69 11.25 -1.00 10.56
C LYS A 69 11.42 -0.07 11.76
N ASP A 70 11.53 -0.64 12.96
CA ASP A 70 11.61 0.11 14.21
C ASP A 70 10.51 1.18 14.29
N ALA A 71 10.85 2.44 14.57
CA ALA A 71 9.89 3.54 14.64
C ALA A 71 9.51 4.15 13.27
N TYR A 72 10.05 3.61 12.17
CA TYR A 72 9.81 4.12 10.83
C TYR A 72 8.68 3.40 10.11
N VAL A 73 7.88 4.18 9.39
CA VAL A 73 6.89 3.69 8.44
C VAL A 73 7.28 4.21 7.06
N VAL A 74 7.35 3.32 6.09
CA VAL A 74 7.58 3.62 4.68
C VAL A 74 6.28 3.33 3.94
N ASP A 75 5.74 4.33 3.25
CA ASP A 75 4.55 4.18 2.39
C ASP A 75 4.96 4.60 0.97
N VAL A 76 4.79 3.68 0.04
CA VAL A 76 5.11 3.85 -1.37
C VAL A 76 3.83 3.67 -2.17
N GLU A 77 3.48 4.68 -2.95
CA GLU A 77 2.42 4.62 -3.95
C GLU A 77 3.01 4.87 -5.33
N ALA A 78 2.55 4.12 -6.32
CA ALA A 78 2.88 4.37 -7.71
C ALA A 78 1.66 4.16 -8.61
N LEU A 79 1.55 4.98 -9.65
CA LEU A 79 0.62 4.79 -10.75
C LEU A 79 1.42 4.32 -11.96
N ALA A 80 1.05 3.17 -12.52
CA ALA A 80 1.79 2.57 -13.63
C ALA A 80 0.87 1.81 -14.58
N LEU A 81 1.27 1.80 -15.86
CA LEU A 81 0.66 0.95 -16.89
C LEU A 81 1.27 -0.46 -16.93
N ASN A 82 2.46 -0.61 -16.32
CA ASN A 82 3.19 -1.87 -16.22
C ASN A 82 3.26 -2.29 -14.74
N ASP A 83 3.38 -3.59 -14.50
CA ASP A 83 3.62 -4.10 -13.15
C ASP A 83 5.01 -3.65 -12.67
N ILE A 84 5.03 -2.89 -11.58
CA ILE A 84 6.24 -2.46 -10.87
C ILE A 84 6.21 -2.98 -9.45
N ASP A 85 7.37 -3.36 -8.94
CA ASP A 85 7.49 -3.96 -7.61
C ASP A 85 7.62 -2.88 -6.53
N VAL A 86 6.48 -2.34 -6.09
CA VAL A 86 6.40 -1.38 -4.99
C VAL A 86 6.88 -1.95 -3.65
N GLN A 87 6.81 -3.27 -3.46
CA GLN A 87 7.37 -3.94 -2.28
C GLN A 87 8.90 -3.82 -2.29
N ALA A 88 9.55 -4.08 -3.43
CA ALA A 88 11.00 -3.95 -3.53
C ALA A 88 11.47 -2.51 -3.27
N PHE A 89 10.73 -1.50 -3.73
CA PHE A 89 11.05 -0.10 -3.40
C PHE A 89 10.91 0.20 -1.91
N ALA A 90 9.82 -0.25 -1.27
CA ALA A 90 9.64 -0.08 0.16
C ALA A 90 10.80 -0.73 0.94
N GLN A 91 11.20 -1.95 0.57
CA GLN A 91 12.33 -2.65 1.20
C GLN A 91 13.65 -1.91 1.03
N GLN A 92 13.95 -1.41 -0.18
CA GLN A 92 15.17 -0.64 -0.44
C GLN A 92 15.23 0.65 0.41
N ILE A 93 14.08 1.26 0.71
CA ILE A 93 14.03 2.42 1.61
C ILE A 93 14.31 1.95 3.04
N LEU A 94 13.66 0.88 3.53
CA LEU A 94 13.90 0.33 4.86
C LEU A 94 15.38 0.00 5.11
N ASP A 95 16.07 -0.56 4.11
CA ASP A 95 17.48 -0.93 4.20
C ASP A 95 18.42 0.28 4.35
N ARG A 96 17.96 1.48 3.94
CA ARG A 96 18.72 2.75 4.07
C ARG A 96 18.41 3.50 5.35
N LEU A 97 17.37 3.09 6.09
CA LEU A 97 17.02 3.72 7.35
C LEU A 97 18.03 3.32 8.43
N PRO A 98 18.41 4.28 9.30
CA PRO A 98 19.29 3.99 10.42
C PRO A 98 18.64 2.94 11.34
N ASN A 99 19.47 2.10 11.93
CA ASN A 99 19.07 1.18 12.99
C ASN A 99 18.85 1.94 14.31
#